data_AF-A0A7Y5QF99-F1
#
_entry.id   AF-A0A7Y5QF99-F1
#
_cell.length_a   1.000
_cell.length_b   1.000
_cell.length_c   1.000
_cell.angle_alpha   90.00
_cell.angle_beta   90.00
_cell.angle_gamma   90.00
#
_symmetry.space_group_name_H-M   'P 1'
#
loop_
_entity.id
_entity.type
_entity.pdbx_description
1 polymer ?
#
loop_
_entity_poly.entity_id
_entity_poly.type
_entity_poly.pdbx_seq_one_letter_code
_entity_poly.pdbx_strand_id
1 'polypeptide(L)'
;MIENYLVRRFICNRRSSDLNKIFPQLYRQALGQNLEDRVDGIRKALATRGYPSDREFYESLLTSRLYGTGEKQQKAKFVLDTIECAYGHKEPVELEDLTIEHVMPQTITDWWKEHLGEDWETDHEVLLHTLGNLTLTGYNSELSNSSFPQKCNWFASSHLQLNLYFSTTMTWRKADIEKRGEMLAQACLDIWNSFGDRKADERNANSVRGRTPTTVYVLGVSSIVDSWVKVYTTTLDRIAYLEPDKFDELAIKHPNLISSEPRFRRNRQLGNGYYVELNRSAEDIYRFCRYVMDFVGLSDEDWKVDVE
;
A
#
# COMPACT_ATOMS: atom_id res chain seq x y z
N MET A 1 -14.06 -1.08 -10.37
CA MET A 1 -12.75 -1.28 -11.03
C MET A 1 -12.13 0.04 -11.49
N ILE A 2 -12.73 0.79 -12.42
CA ILE A 2 -12.14 2.06 -12.92
C ILE A 2 -11.97 3.08 -11.79
N GLU A 3 -13.01 3.31 -10.99
CA GLU A 3 -12.95 4.18 -9.83
C GLU A 3 -11.83 3.76 -8.86
N ASN A 4 -11.82 2.50 -8.42
CA ASN A 4 -10.77 1.92 -7.59
C ASN A 4 -9.35 2.19 -8.14
N TYR A 5 -9.13 1.97 -9.45
CA TYR A 5 -7.86 2.29 -10.10
C TYR A 5 -7.48 3.78 -9.99
N LEU A 6 -8.45 4.67 -10.22
CA LEU A 6 -8.24 6.12 -10.17
C LEU A 6 -7.98 6.61 -8.74
N VAL A 7 -8.77 6.13 -7.76
CA VAL A 7 -8.66 6.50 -6.35
C VAL A 7 -7.32 6.03 -5.77
N ARG A 8 -6.94 4.77 -6.00
CA ARG A 8 -5.63 4.26 -5.56
C ARG A 8 -4.48 5.07 -6.14
N ARG A 9 -4.53 5.37 -7.44
CA ARG A 9 -3.53 6.22 -8.09
C ARG A 9 -3.49 7.63 -7.51
N PHE A 10 -4.64 8.23 -7.23
CA PHE A 10 -4.72 9.55 -6.62
C PHE A 10 -4.05 9.57 -5.24
N ILE A 11 -4.42 8.63 -4.36
CA ILE A 11 -3.89 8.54 -3.00
C ILE A 11 -2.39 8.23 -3.01
N CYS A 12 -1.93 7.34 -3.89
CA CYS A 12 -0.51 7.04 -4.06
C CYS A 12 0.24 8.06 -4.95
N ASN A 13 -0.32 9.26 -5.18
CA ASN A 13 0.29 10.36 -5.94
C ASN A 13 0.83 9.95 -7.34
N ARG A 14 0.16 9.01 -8.02
CA ARG A 14 0.50 8.63 -9.40
C ARG A 14 -0.01 9.70 -10.37
N ARG A 15 0.79 10.00 -11.40
CA ARG A 15 0.47 11.07 -12.37
C ARG A 15 -0.83 10.79 -13.11
N SER A 16 -1.69 11.80 -13.22
CA SER A 16 -2.93 11.73 -14.01
C SER A 16 -2.68 11.84 -15.52
N SER A 17 -1.55 12.43 -15.93
CA SER A 17 -1.16 12.59 -17.34
C SER A 17 -1.07 11.27 -18.11
N ASP A 18 -0.76 10.17 -17.42
CA ASP A 18 -0.63 8.86 -18.04
C ASP A 18 -1.98 8.28 -18.45
N LEU A 19 -3.09 8.74 -17.84
CA LEU A 19 -4.43 8.24 -18.12
C LEU A 19 -4.84 8.50 -19.58
N ASN A 20 -4.43 9.64 -20.14
CA ASN A 20 -4.67 9.99 -21.55
C ASN A 20 -4.00 9.03 -22.53
N LYS A 21 -2.99 8.27 -22.09
CA LYS A 21 -2.33 7.21 -22.89
C LYS A 21 -2.94 5.84 -22.62
N ILE A 22 -3.27 5.57 -21.35
CA ILE A 22 -3.77 4.27 -20.89
C ILE A 22 -5.19 3.99 -21.43
N PHE A 23 -6.13 4.94 -21.27
CA PHE A 23 -7.54 4.68 -21.61
C PHE A 23 -7.80 4.50 -23.10
N PRO A 24 -7.21 5.26 -24.04
CA PRO A 24 -7.40 5.00 -25.47
C PRO A 24 -6.88 3.64 -25.93
N GLN A 25 -5.81 3.13 -25.29
CA GLN A 25 -5.31 1.77 -25.56
C GLN A 25 -6.27 0.72 -25.02
N LEU A 26 -6.78 0.89 -23.79
CA LEU A 26 -7.77 0.00 -23.20
C LEU A 26 -9.06 -0.05 -24.03
N TYR A 27 -9.54 1.10 -24.51
CA TYR A 27 -10.72 1.19 -25.36
C TYR A 27 -10.54 0.39 -26.66
N ARG A 28 -9.38 0.53 -27.33
CA ARG A 28 -9.09 -0.25 -28.54
C ARG A 28 -9.00 -1.76 -28.28
N GLN A 29 -8.40 -2.17 -27.16
CA GLN A 29 -8.31 -3.59 -26.77
C GLN A 29 -9.69 -4.18 -26.46
N ALA A 30 -10.61 -3.34 -25.97
CA ALA A 30 -11.96 -3.72 -25.63
C ALA A 30 -12.90 -3.85 -26.86
N LEU A 31 -12.57 -3.20 -27.98
CA LEU A 31 -13.30 -3.28 -29.25
C LEU A 31 -12.92 -4.57 -29.99
N GLY A 32 -13.63 -5.66 -29.71
CA GLY A 32 -13.42 -6.95 -30.39
C GLY A 32 -13.60 -8.18 -29.50
N GLN A 33 -13.78 -7.97 -28.19
CA GLN A 33 -14.01 -9.02 -27.21
C GLN A 33 -15.48 -9.09 -26.81
N ASN A 34 -15.95 -10.27 -26.40
CA ASN A 34 -17.24 -10.38 -25.71
C ASN A 34 -17.18 -9.64 -24.36
N LEU A 35 -18.33 -9.43 -23.73
CA LEU A 35 -18.45 -8.62 -22.51
C LEU A 35 -17.60 -9.13 -21.34
N GLU A 36 -17.53 -10.44 -21.12
CA GLU A 36 -16.80 -11.06 -20.01
C GLU A 36 -15.28 -10.94 -20.21
N ASP A 37 -14.79 -11.33 -21.39
CA ASP A 37 -13.38 -11.23 -21.76
C ASP A 37 -12.90 -9.77 -21.75
N ARG A 38 -13.79 -8.84 -22.13
CA ARG A 38 -13.51 -7.40 -22.10
C ARG A 38 -13.29 -6.88 -20.69
N VAL A 39 -14.13 -7.23 -19.74
CA VAL A 39 -13.98 -6.77 -18.35
C VAL A 39 -12.71 -7.34 -17.73
N ASP A 40 -12.43 -8.63 -17.94
CA ASP A 40 -11.22 -9.27 -17.43
C ASP A 40 -9.94 -8.75 -18.11
N GLY A 41 -9.98 -8.53 -19.43
CA GLY A 41 -8.90 -7.93 -20.20
C GLY A 41 -8.55 -6.52 -19.72
N ILE A 42 -9.56 -5.67 -19.49
CA ILE A 42 -9.35 -4.33 -18.91
C ILE A 42 -8.78 -4.43 -17.50
N ARG A 43 -9.28 -5.35 -16.67
CA ARG A 43 -8.77 -5.57 -15.30
C ARG A 43 -7.28 -5.89 -15.30
N LYS A 44 -6.86 -6.89 -16.09
CA LYS A 44 -5.45 -7.31 -16.24
C LYS A 44 -4.58 -6.19 -16.80
N ALA A 45 -5.08 -5.46 -17.79
CA ALA A 45 -4.34 -4.36 -18.41
C ALA A 45 -4.18 -3.16 -17.47
N LEU A 46 -5.14 -2.88 -16.58
CA LEU A 46 -4.99 -1.85 -15.55
C LEU A 46 -4.02 -2.26 -14.44
N ALA A 47 -4.08 -3.53 -14.01
CA ALA A 47 -3.20 -4.07 -12.98
C ALA A 47 -1.71 -3.91 -13.32
N THR A 48 -1.35 -4.00 -14.60
CA THR A 48 0.05 -3.86 -15.07
C THR A 48 0.50 -2.42 -15.31
N ARG A 49 -0.40 -1.42 -15.19
CA ARG A 49 -0.13 -0.03 -15.60
C ARG A 49 -0.03 0.93 -14.42
N GLY A 50 0.80 0.60 -13.44
CA GLY A 50 1.01 1.45 -12.26
C GLY A 50 -0.23 1.51 -11.37
N TYR A 51 -0.89 0.37 -11.20
CA TYR A 51 -1.91 0.15 -10.19
C TYR A 51 -1.24 -0.09 -8.84
N PRO A 52 -1.49 0.74 -7.80
CA PRO A 52 -0.88 0.55 -6.50
C PRO A 52 -1.36 -0.72 -5.78
N SER A 53 -0.41 -1.42 -5.16
CA SER A 53 -0.69 -2.56 -4.28
C SER A 53 -1.42 -2.13 -3.00
N ASP A 54 -2.01 -3.08 -2.27
CA ASP A 54 -2.67 -2.81 -0.98
C ASP A 54 -1.72 -2.18 0.03
N ARG A 55 -0.48 -2.66 0.08
CA ARG A 55 0.56 -2.12 0.96
C ARG A 55 0.87 -0.66 0.61
N GLU A 56 1.16 -0.37 -0.65
CA GLU A 56 1.43 1.01 -1.08
C GLU A 56 0.23 1.93 -0.84
N PHE A 57 -0.98 1.42 -1.07
CA PHE A 57 -2.22 2.16 -0.85
C PHE A 57 -2.42 2.49 0.62
N TYR A 58 -2.27 1.50 1.50
CA TYR A 58 -2.35 1.65 2.95
C TYR A 58 -1.31 2.64 3.49
N GLU A 59 -0.03 2.45 3.15
CA GLU A 59 1.06 3.34 3.58
C GLU A 59 0.81 4.80 3.10
N SER A 60 0.28 4.95 1.88
CA SER A 60 -0.07 6.26 1.33
C SER A 60 -1.27 6.88 2.05
N LEU A 61 -2.29 6.11 2.43
CA LEU A 61 -3.47 6.62 3.16
C LEU A 61 -3.10 7.27 4.50
N LEU A 62 -2.08 6.73 5.19
CA LEU A 62 -1.63 7.23 6.48
C LEU A 62 -0.84 8.55 6.37
N THR A 63 -0.08 8.71 5.29
CA THR A 63 0.94 9.77 5.19
C THR A 63 0.63 10.84 4.14
N SER A 64 -0.29 10.56 3.21
CA SER A 64 -0.56 11.48 2.11
C SER A 64 -1.29 12.73 2.56
N ARG A 65 -0.82 13.87 2.04
CA ARG A 65 -1.57 15.13 2.07
C ARG A 65 -2.73 15.07 1.07
N LEU A 66 -3.88 14.57 1.53
CA LEU A 66 -5.08 14.36 0.73
C LEU A 66 -5.80 15.68 0.43
N TYR A 67 -5.80 16.60 1.39
CA TYR A 67 -6.39 17.92 1.22
C TYR A 67 -5.40 18.92 0.60
N GLY A 68 -5.91 19.84 -0.22
CA GLY A 68 -5.12 20.89 -0.87
C GLY A 68 -5.96 21.68 -1.88
N THR A 69 -5.30 22.48 -2.71
CA THR A 69 -5.97 23.33 -3.70
C THR A 69 -6.47 22.54 -4.92
N GLY A 70 -7.49 23.08 -5.59
CA GLY A 70 -8.03 22.55 -6.84
C GLY A 70 -8.70 21.18 -6.68
N GLU A 71 -8.40 20.25 -7.60
CA GLU A 71 -9.03 18.93 -7.64
C GLU A 71 -8.77 18.06 -6.39
N LYS A 72 -7.72 18.36 -5.60
CA LYS A 72 -7.41 17.58 -4.40
C LYS A 72 -8.54 17.64 -3.37
N GLN A 73 -9.14 18.81 -3.18
CA GLN A 73 -10.26 18.99 -2.26
C GLN A 73 -11.46 18.13 -2.66
N GLN A 74 -11.82 18.13 -3.95
CA GLN A 74 -12.95 17.35 -4.47
C GLN A 74 -12.69 15.84 -4.34
N LYS A 75 -11.47 15.39 -4.62
CA LYS A 75 -11.08 13.97 -4.49
C LYS A 75 -11.01 13.52 -3.04
N ALA A 76 -10.53 14.38 -2.13
CA ALA A 76 -10.56 14.09 -0.70
C ALA A 76 -12.00 13.99 -0.17
N LYS A 77 -12.90 14.88 -0.63
CA LYS A 77 -14.33 14.82 -0.28
C LYS A 77 -14.93 13.51 -0.78
N PHE A 78 -14.68 13.15 -2.03
CA PHE A 78 -15.12 11.88 -2.61
C PHE A 78 -14.68 10.67 -1.77
N VAL A 79 -13.44 10.66 -1.29
CA VAL A 79 -12.95 9.58 -0.42
C VAL A 79 -13.75 9.51 0.88
N LEU A 80 -13.97 10.64 1.56
CA LEU A 80 -14.76 10.69 2.79
C LEU A 80 -16.23 10.33 2.57
N ASP A 81 -16.86 10.85 1.51
CA ASP A 81 -18.24 10.53 1.13
C ASP A 81 -18.39 9.02 0.89
N THR A 82 -17.41 8.40 0.24
CA THR A 82 -17.43 6.96 -0.03
C THR A 82 -17.29 6.14 1.26
N ILE A 83 -16.41 6.56 2.19
CA ILE A 83 -16.28 5.91 3.50
C ILE A 83 -17.60 6.02 4.28
N GLU A 84 -18.23 7.20 4.29
CA GLU A 84 -19.51 7.40 4.98
C GLU A 84 -20.61 6.49 4.39
N CYS A 85 -20.73 6.44 3.06
CA CYS A 85 -21.67 5.56 2.38
C CYS A 85 -21.41 4.07 2.67
N ALA A 86 -20.15 3.66 2.85
CA ALA A 86 -19.78 2.27 3.08
C ALA A 86 -20.28 1.69 4.42
N TYR A 87 -20.66 2.54 5.38
CA TYR A 87 -21.30 2.08 6.62
C TYR A 87 -22.72 1.53 6.39
N GLY A 88 -23.35 1.83 5.24
CA GLY A 88 -24.56 1.13 4.79
C GLY A 88 -25.82 1.40 5.62
N HIS A 89 -25.96 2.61 6.17
CA HIS A 89 -27.15 3.01 6.92
C HIS A 89 -28.41 2.94 6.04
N LYS A 90 -29.52 2.42 6.61
CA LYS A 90 -30.82 2.36 5.92
C LYS A 90 -31.46 3.74 5.72
N GLU A 91 -31.01 4.72 6.50
CA GLU A 91 -31.41 6.13 6.43
C GLU A 91 -30.16 6.92 6.04
N PRO A 92 -29.86 7.03 4.72
CA PRO A 92 -28.65 7.72 4.27
C PRO A 92 -28.75 9.23 4.53
N VAL A 93 -27.60 9.83 4.86
CA VAL A 93 -27.47 11.29 5.00
C VAL A 93 -27.20 11.90 3.63
N GLU A 94 -27.82 13.04 3.34
CA GLU A 94 -27.51 13.85 2.15
C GLU A 94 -26.10 14.49 2.32
N LEU A 95 -25.17 14.13 1.42
CA LEU A 95 -23.75 14.51 1.54
C LEU A 95 -23.35 15.71 0.67
N GLU A 96 -24.24 16.19 -0.20
CA GLU A 96 -23.92 17.19 -1.23
C GLU A 96 -23.47 18.52 -0.63
N ASP A 97 -24.18 19.01 0.39
CA ASP A 97 -23.92 20.29 1.07
C ASP A 97 -22.84 20.20 2.16
N LEU A 98 -22.31 19.02 2.44
CA LEU A 98 -21.27 18.84 3.45
C LEU A 98 -19.91 19.31 2.93
N THR A 99 -19.10 19.87 3.81
CA THR A 99 -17.72 20.26 3.49
C THR A 99 -16.73 19.46 4.32
N ILE A 100 -15.48 19.46 3.87
CA ILE A 100 -14.38 18.85 4.62
C ILE A 100 -14.02 19.74 5.80
N GLU A 101 -13.95 19.15 6.98
CA GLU A 101 -13.45 19.77 8.21
C GLU A 101 -12.09 19.17 8.60
N HIS A 102 -11.20 20.05 9.07
CA HIS A 102 -9.95 19.69 9.73
C HIS A 102 -10.18 19.64 11.24
N VAL A 103 -10.14 18.46 11.86
CA VAL A 103 -10.38 18.34 13.30
C VAL A 103 -9.35 19.15 14.08
N MET A 104 -8.05 18.88 13.86
CA MET A 104 -6.97 19.83 14.15
C MET A 104 -6.95 20.90 13.05
N PRO A 105 -7.18 22.19 13.37
CA PRO A 105 -7.44 23.23 12.38
C PRO A 105 -6.20 23.65 11.59
N GLN A 106 -6.41 24.22 10.40
CA GLN A 106 -5.33 24.80 9.58
C GLN A 106 -4.68 26.01 10.27
N THR A 107 -5.49 26.89 10.86
CA THR A 107 -4.98 28.00 11.66
C THR A 107 -4.93 27.55 13.12
N ILE A 108 -3.72 27.27 13.59
CA ILE A 108 -3.48 26.78 14.94
C ILE A 108 -3.75 27.88 15.98
N THR A 109 -4.41 27.55 17.08
CA THR A 109 -4.63 28.45 18.23
C THR A 109 -3.75 28.07 19.40
N ASP A 110 -3.61 28.94 20.39
CA ASP A 110 -2.77 28.66 21.57
C ASP A 110 -3.28 27.44 22.36
N TRP A 111 -4.61 27.23 22.40
CA TRP A 111 -5.19 26.01 22.97
C TRP A 111 -4.68 24.75 22.26
N TRP A 112 -4.63 24.76 20.92
CA TRP A 112 -4.15 23.61 20.16
C TRP A 112 -2.65 23.39 20.33
N LYS A 113 -1.83 24.46 20.43
CA LYS A 113 -0.40 24.33 20.71
C LYS A 113 -0.16 23.65 22.06
N GLU A 114 -0.84 24.12 23.11
CA GLU A 114 -0.77 23.53 24.44
C GLU A 114 -1.28 22.08 24.45
N HIS A 115 -2.39 21.82 23.75
CA HIS A 115 -2.97 20.48 23.68
C HIS A 115 -2.08 19.49 22.94
N LEU A 116 -1.41 19.89 21.86
CA LEU A 116 -0.51 19.05 21.07
C LEU A 116 0.85 18.82 21.76
N GLY A 117 1.33 19.79 22.54
CA GLY A 117 2.58 19.69 23.30
C GLY A 117 3.79 20.29 22.58
N GLU A 118 5.00 19.90 22.99
CA GLU A 118 6.26 20.52 22.53
C GLU A 118 6.49 20.36 21.01
N ASP A 119 6.10 19.22 20.43
CA ASP A 119 6.29 18.89 19.01
C ASP A 119 5.16 19.38 18.09
N TRP A 120 4.31 20.30 18.57
CA TRP A 120 3.08 20.70 17.86
C TRP A 120 3.32 21.19 16.43
N GLU A 121 4.44 21.88 16.15
CA GLU A 121 4.77 22.38 14.80
C GLU A 121 4.97 21.23 13.81
N THR A 122 5.73 20.22 14.22
CA THR A 122 6.04 19.05 13.38
C THR A 122 4.78 18.21 13.18
N ASP A 123 4.03 17.97 14.25
CA ASP A 123 2.79 17.19 14.17
C ASP A 123 1.74 17.90 13.33
N HIS A 124 1.62 19.22 13.46
CA HIS A 124 0.74 20.02 12.61
C HIS A 124 1.14 19.92 11.14
N GLU A 125 2.41 20.14 10.80
CA GLU A 125 2.87 20.10 9.42
C GLU A 125 2.60 18.75 8.75
N VAL A 126 2.89 17.64 9.45
CA VAL A 126 2.82 16.29 8.89
C VAL A 126 1.38 15.77 8.84
N LEU A 127 0.57 16.05 9.86
CA LEU A 127 -0.74 15.41 10.04
C LEU A 127 -1.93 16.26 9.60
N LEU A 128 -1.75 17.56 9.36
CA LEU A 128 -2.86 18.47 9.07
C LEU A 128 -3.76 17.98 7.92
N HIS A 129 -3.19 17.46 6.84
CA HIS A 129 -3.93 17.07 5.64
C HIS A 129 -4.06 15.55 5.46
N THR A 130 -3.75 14.75 6.48
CA THR A 130 -3.87 13.28 6.43
C THR A 130 -5.29 12.83 6.68
N LEU A 131 -5.66 11.66 6.17
CA LEU A 131 -7.02 11.12 6.26
C LEU A 131 -7.56 11.10 7.69
N GLY A 132 -6.70 10.75 8.66
CA GLY A 132 -7.06 10.68 10.07
C GLY A 132 -7.59 12.01 10.63
N ASN A 133 -7.09 13.16 10.13
CA ASN A 133 -7.48 14.49 10.60
C ASN A 133 -8.68 15.11 9.85
N LEU A 134 -9.17 14.47 8.80
CA LEU A 134 -10.25 15.00 7.96
C LEU A 134 -11.60 14.35 8.31
N THR A 135 -12.66 15.13 8.29
CA THR A 135 -14.03 14.62 8.39
C THR A 135 -15.00 15.45 7.54
N LEU A 136 -16.28 15.09 7.52
CA LEU A 136 -17.35 15.83 6.87
C LEU A 136 -18.22 16.56 7.91
N THR A 137 -18.71 17.75 7.56
CA THR A 137 -19.60 18.52 8.41
C THR A 137 -20.45 19.50 7.60
N GLY A 138 -21.64 19.84 8.12
CA GLY A 138 -22.42 21.00 7.66
C GLY A 138 -22.18 22.27 8.49
N TYR A 139 -21.39 22.18 9.56
CA TYR A 139 -21.17 23.26 10.54
C TYR A 139 -19.72 23.78 10.52
N ASN A 140 -19.13 23.86 9.32
CA ASN A 140 -17.71 24.18 9.16
C ASN A 140 -17.36 25.57 9.72
N SER A 141 -18.26 26.54 9.51
CA SER A 141 -18.15 27.91 10.03
C SER A 141 -18.11 27.95 11.56
N GLU A 142 -18.92 27.14 12.22
CA GLU A 142 -19.05 27.06 13.68
C GLU A 142 -17.87 26.31 14.30
N LEU A 143 -17.37 25.28 13.61
CA LEU A 143 -16.24 24.46 14.04
C LEU A 143 -14.91 25.24 13.92
N SER A 144 -14.58 25.74 12.73
CA SER A 144 -13.42 26.59 12.45
C SER A 144 -12.15 26.22 13.27
N ASN A 145 -11.53 27.19 13.95
CA ASN A 145 -10.34 27.00 14.77
C ASN A 145 -10.66 26.73 16.26
N SER A 146 -11.90 26.31 16.58
CA SER A 146 -12.30 26.01 17.96
C SER A 146 -11.49 24.85 18.56
N SER A 147 -11.51 24.77 19.89
CA SER A 147 -10.83 23.70 20.63
C SER A 147 -11.45 22.34 20.33
N PHE A 148 -10.69 21.25 20.49
CA PHE A 148 -11.20 19.90 20.26
C PHE A 148 -12.46 19.57 21.08
N PRO A 149 -12.57 19.92 22.38
CA PRO A 149 -13.79 19.70 23.16
C PRO A 149 -15.01 20.44 22.58
N GLN A 150 -14.82 21.67 22.09
CA GLN A 150 -15.89 22.42 21.43
C GLN A 150 -16.33 21.73 20.15
N LYS A 151 -15.39 21.22 19.34
CA LYS A 151 -15.70 20.45 18.13
C LYS A 151 -16.46 19.16 18.44
N CYS A 152 -16.06 18.45 19.50
CA CYS A 152 -16.74 17.22 19.93
C CYS A 152 -18.23 17.44 20.26
N ASN A 153 -18.60 18.59 20.81
CA ASN A 153 -20.02 18.91 21.06
C ASN A 153 -20.84 18.96 19.75
N TRP A 154 -20.28 19.50 18.69
CA TRP A 154 -20.91 19.51 17.36
C TRP A 154 -20.91 18.12 16.72
N PHE A 155 -19.79 17.40 16.81
CA PHE A 155 -19.71 16.03 16.27
C PHE A 155 -20.70 15.08 16.95
N ALA A 156 -20.97 15.25 18.25
CA ALA A 156 -21.97 14.48 18.98
C ALA A 156 -23.41 14.67 18.44
N SER A 157 -23.69 15.81 17.82
CA SER A 157 -24.98 16.10 17.15
C SER A 157 -25.01 15.72 15.67
N SER A 158 -23.89 15.22 15.12
CA SER A 158 -23.79 14.84 13.73
C SER A 158 -24.43 13.47 13.48
N HIS A 159 -25.15 13.36 12.37
CA HIS A 159 -25.71 12.08 11.89
C HIS A 159 -24.69 11.25 11.10
N LEU A 160 -23.44 11.73 10.97
CA LEU A 160 -22.40 11.05 10.19
C LEU A 160 -21.65 10.04 11.05
N GLN A 161 -21.53 8.83 10.55
CA GLN A 161 -20.81 7.74 11.20
C GLN A 161 -19.31 8.05 11.32
N LEU A 162 -18.74 8.80 10.37
CA LEU A 162 -17.39 9.36 10.45
C LEU A 162 -17.15 10.22 11.71
N ASN A 163 -18.19 10.90 12.21
CA ASN A 163 -18.13 11.80 13.36
C ASN A 163 -18.43 11.09 14.68
N LEU A 164 -19.14 9.96 14.66
CA LEU A 164 -19.41 9.17 15.87
C LEU A 164 -18.12 8.75 16.59
N TYR A 165 -17.03 8.54 15.84
CA TYR A 165 -15.70 8.26 16.39
C TYR A 165 -15.26 9.24 17.49
N PHE A 166 -15.65 10.51 17.38
CA PHE A 166 -15.24 11.54 18.33
C PHE A 166 -16.01 11.48 19.67
N SER A 167 -17.15 10.78 19.73
CA SER A 167 -17.99 10.69 20.95
C SER A 167 -17.27 10.07 22.15
N THR A 168 -16.34 9.15 21.91
CA THR A 168 -15.55 8.46 22.94
C THR A 168 -14.11 8.97 23.03
N THR A 169 -13.77 10.01 22.27
CA THR A 169 -12.41 10.51 22.14
C THR A 169 -12.20 11.73 23.04
N MET A 170 -11.29 11.64 24.01
CA MET A 170 -11.04 12.72 24.97
C MET A 170 -9.95 13.69 24.52
N THR A 171 -9.00 13.22 23.70
CA THR A 171 -7.86 14.00 23.22
C THR A 171 -7.75 13.91 21.70
N TRP A 172 -7.20 14.95 21.10
CA TRP A 172 -6.82 14.94 19.68
C TRP A 172 -5.36 15.31 19.50
N ARG A 173 -4.47 14.33 19.70
CA ARG A 173 -3.02 14.45 19.49
C ARG A 173 -2.58 13.56 18.34
N LYS A 174 -1.28 13.59 18.02
CA LYS A 174 -0.65 12.72 17.01
C LYS A 174 -1.15 11.28 17.02
N ALA A 175 -1.06 10.62 18.17
CA ALA A 175 -1.47 9.22 18.31
C ALA A 175 -2.97 9.00 18.01
N ASP A 176 -3.83 9.97 18.34
CA ASP A 176 -5.27 9.89 18.05
C ASP A 176 -5.55 10.03 16.55
N ILE A 177 -4.83 10.94 15.88
CA ILE A 177 -4.92 11.17 14.43
C ILE A 177 -4.40 9.94 13.67
N GLU A 178 -3.24 9.42 14.05
CA GLU A 178 -2.63 8.23 13.44
C GLU A 178 -3.54 7.00 13.60
N LYS A 179 -4.05 6.77 14.81
CA LYS A 179 -4.99 5.67 15.10
C LYS A 179 -6.27 5.75 14.27
N ARG A 180 -6.87 6.95 14.15
CA ARG A 180 -8.04 7.14 13.28
C ARG A 180 -7.66 6.95 11.81
N GLY A 181 -6.48 7.41 11.42
CA GLY A 181 -5.92 7.21 10.08
C GLY A 181 -5.82 5.73 9.71
N GLU A 182 -5.31 4.88 10.59
CA GLU A 182 -5.25 3.42 10.41
C GLU A 182 -6.63 2.79 10.24
N MET A 183 -7.57 3.16 11.10
CA MET A 183 -8.96 2.67 11.02
C MET A 183 -9.61 3.04 9.68
N LEU A 184 -9.48 4.30 9.26
CA LEU A 184 -10.03 4.76 7.97
C LEU A 184 -9.29 4.14 6.79
N ALA A 185 -7.97 3.93 6.90
CA ALA A 185 -7.18 3.30 5.86
C ALA A 185 -7.61 1.84 5.64
N GLN A 186 -7.96 1.12 6.71
CA GLN A 186 -8.51 -0.22 6.61
C GLN A 186 -9.88 -0.22 5.91
N ALA A 187 -10.77 0.72 6.26
CA ALA A 187 -12.05 0.87 5.55
C ALA A 187 -11.84 1.16 4.06
N CYS A 188 -10.84 1.99 3.71
CA CYS A 188 -10.49 2.25 2.30
C CYS A 188 -10.02 0.97 1.57
N LEU A 189 -9.28 0.07 2.25
CA LEU A 189 -8.87 -1.20 1.66
C LEU A 189 -10.07 -2.10 1.34
N ASP A 190 -11.07 -2.12 2.22
CA ASP A 190 -12.28 -2.93 2.02
C ASP A 190 -13.14 -2.38 0.87
N ILE A 191 -13.30 -1.06 0.80
CA ILE A 191 -14.05 -0.35 -0.26
C ILE A 191 -13.36 -0.50 -1.62
N TRP A 192 -12.05 -0.22 -1.66
CA TRP A 192 -11.26 -0.26 -2.89
C TRP A 192 -10.29 -1.43 -2.88
N ASN A 193 -10.77 -2.65 -2.66
CA ASN A 193 -9.95 -3.87 -2.65
C ASN A 193 -9.08 -4.05 -3.91
N SER A 194 -7.89 -4.64 -3.77
CA SER A 194 -7.03 -4.86 -4.94
C SER A 194 -7.65 -5.87 -5.89
N PHE A 195 -7.74 -5.49 -7.17
CA PHE A 195 -8.05 -6.43 -8.25
C PHE A 195 -6.79 -6.82 -9.06
N GLY A 196 -5.65 -6.23 -8.72
CA GLY A 196 -4.38 -6.48 -9.41
C GLY A 196 -3.72 -7.79 -8.98
N ASP A 197 -4.23 -8.41 -7.91
CA ASP A 197 -3.51 -9.50 -7.27
C ASP A 197 -4.41 -10.41 -6.41
N ARG A 198 -5.41 -11.06 -7.03
CA ARG A 198 -6.05 -12.22 -6.37
C ARG A 198 -5.09 -13.38 -6.11
N LYS A 199 -3.91 -13.37 -6.76
CA LYS A 199 -2.80 -14.26 -6.49
C LYS A 199 -1.84 -13.76 -5.41
N ALA A 200 -1.92 -12.52 -4.90
CA ALA A 200 -1.13 -12.11 -3.73
C ALA A 200 -1.82 -12.45 -2.40
N ASP A 201 -3.15 -12.48 -2.35
CA ASP A 201 -3.86 -12.96 -1.16
C ASP A 201 -3.83 -14.50 -1.02
N GLU A 202 -3.78 -15.24 -2.13
CA GLU A 202 -3.41 -16.66 -2.09
C GLU A 202 -1.92 -16.88 -1.78
N ARG A 203 -1.04 -15.88 -1.98
CA ARG A 203 0.37 -15.93 -1.52
C ARG A 203 0.50 -15.82 0.01
N ASN A 204 -0.51 -15.33 0.73
CA ASN A 204 -0.55 -15.42 2.20
C ASN A 204 -0.85 -16.84 2.72
N ALA A 205 -1.27 -17.79 1.87
CA ALA A 205 -1.29 -19.22 2.21
C ALA A 205 0.12 -19.87 2.15
N ASN A 206 1.10 -19.18 1.56
CA ASN A 206 2.51 -19.60 1.47
C ASN A 206 3.44 -18.77 2.34
N SER A 207 2.98 -18.32 3.52
CA SER A 207 3.93 -17.79 4.51
C SER A 207 4.96 -18.87 4.84
N VAL A 208 6.22 -18.59 4.54
CA VAL A 208 7.36 -19.46 4.90
C VAL A 208 7.77 -19.27 6.35
N ARG A 209 7.10 -18.34 7.06
CA ARG A 209 7.41 -17.99 8.44
C ARG A 209 7.05 -19.15 9.36
N GLY A 210 8.07 -19.75 9.98
CA GLY A 210 7.93 -20.90 10.87
C GLY A 210 7.92 -22.26 10.16
N ARG A 211 8.15 -22.31 8.84
CA ARG A 211 8.23 -23.55 8.05
C ARG A 211 9.67 -23.89 7.68
N THR A 212 9.99 -25.18 7.63
CA THR A 212 11.33 -25.66 7.29
C THR A 212 11.34 -26.19 5.86
N PRO A 213 12.18 -25.68 4.95
CA PRO A 213 12.23 -26.18 3.58
C PRO A 213 12.90 -27.54 3.56
N THR A 214 12.37 -28.46 2.74
CA THR A 214 12.89 -29.83 2.59
C THR A 214 13.49 -30.05 1.20
N THR A 215 12.88 -29.47 0.17
CA THR A 215 13.36 -29.60 -1.22
C THR A 215 13.17 -28.29 -1.98
N VAL A 216 14.19 -27.85 -2.73
CA VAL A 216 14.07 -26.78 -3.73
C VAL A 216 14.17 -27.36 -5.13
N TYR A 217 13.26 -26.95 -6.01
CA TYR A 217 13.24 -27.27 -7.41
C TYR A 217 13.66 -26.03 -8.19
N VAL A 218 14.67 -26.15 -9.04
CA VAL A 218 15.12 -25.08 -9.94
C VAL A 218 15.29 -25.67 -11.34
N LEU A 219 14.44 -25.27 -12.28
CA LEU A 219 14.40 -25.74 -13.66
C LEU A 219 14.39 -27.27 -13.77
N GLY A 220 13.43 -27.89 -13.09
CA GLY A 220 13.24 -29.34 -13.08
C GLY A 220 14.27 -30.14 -12.26
N VAL A 221 15.29 -29.49 -11.69
CA VAL A 221 16.27 -30.14 -10.81
C VAL A 221 15.88 -29.93 -9.35
N SER A 222 15.62 -31.03 -8.64
CA SER A 222 15.36 -31.03 -7.21
C SER A 222 16.66 -31.15 -6.39
N SER A 223 16.78 -30.37 -5.32
CA SER A 223 17.85 -30.47 -4.34
C SER A 223 17.27 -30.50 -2.94
N ILE A 224 17.74 -31.45 -2.12
CA ILE A 224 17.37 -31.52 -0.70
C ILE A 224 18.01 -30.34 0.04
N VAL A 225 17.20 -29.69 0.89
CA VAL A 225 17.58 -28.52 1.68
C VAL A 225 17.06 -28.68 3.10
N ASP A 226 17.69 -28.00 4.04
CA ASP A 226 17.36 -28.02 5.48
C ASP A 226 17.13 -26.62 6.06
N SER A 227 17.29 -25.59 5.23
CA SER A 227 17.27 -24.20 5.65
C SER A 227 17.00 -23.26 4.49
N TRP A 228 16.37 -22.11 4.80
CA TRP A 228 16.13 -21.06 3.80
C TRP A 228 17.43 -20.50 3.22
N VAL A 229 18.51 -20.47 4.01
CA VAL A 229 19.85 -20.12 3.50
C VAL A 229 20.34 -21.11 2.44
N LYS A 230 20.04 -22.41 2.61
CA LYS A 230 20.37 -23.43 1.60
C LYS A 230 19.52 -23.26 0.35
N VAL A 231 18.21 -23.00 0.48
CA VAL A 231 17.33 -22.63 -0.66
C VAL A 231 17.91 -21.44 -1.43
N TYR A 232 18.28 -20.38 -0.72
CA TYR A 232 18.81 -19.15 -1.28
C TYR A 232 20.07 -19.40 -2.11
N THR A 233 21.05 -20.06 -1.50
CA THR A 233 22.36 -20.30 -2.12
C THR A 233 22.26 -21.28 -3.28
N THR A 234 21.48 -22.36 -3.15
CA THR A 234 21.24 -23.31 -4.26
C THR A 234 20.56 -22.64 -5.43
N THR A 235 19.57 -21.77 -5.17
CA THR A 235 18.88 -21.02 -6.23
C THR A 235 19.84 -20.09 -6.96
N LEU A 236 20.60 -19.28 -6.23
CA LEU A 236 21.53 -18.33 -6.84
C LEU A 236 22.70 -19.02 -7.54
N ASP A 237 23.28 -20.09 -6.97
CA ASP A 237 24.33 -20.88 -7.63
C ASP A 237 23.84 -21.41 -8.99
N ARG A 238 22.58 -21.85 -9.06
CA ARG A 238 22.00 -22.37 -10.30
C ARG A 238 21.77 -21.27 -11.34
N ILE A 239 21.25 -20.12 -10.94
CA ILE A 239 21.05 -18.99 -11.86
C ILE A 239 22.39 -18.43 -12.33
N ALA A 240 23.36 -18.29 -11.44
CA ALA A 240 24.72 -17.90 -11.76
C ALA A 240 25.37 -18.80 -12.83
N TYR A 241 25.07 -20.10 -12.78
CA TYR A 241 25.58 -21.07 -13.76
C TYR A 241 24.84 -21.01 -15.10
N LEU A 242 23.51 -20.85 -15.09
CA LEU A 242 22.69 -20.92 -16.30
C LEU A 242 22.59 -19.61 -17.07
N GLU A 243 22.53 -18.48 -16.36
CA GLU A 243 22.28 -17.15 -16.92
C GLU A 243 23.31 -16.16 -16.38
N PRO A 244 24.62 -16.33 -16.67
CA PRO A 244 25.70 -15.54 -16.08
C PRO A 244 25.55 -14.04 -16.34
N ASP A 245 25.20 -13.64 -17.57
CA ASP A 245 25.03 -12.23 -17.95
C ASP A 245 23.90 -11.55 -17.15
N LYS A 246 22.79 -12.26 -16.95
CA LYS A 246 21.69 -11.76 -16.11
C LYS A 246 22.09 -11.76 -14.64
N PHE A 247 22.89 -12.71 -14.19
CA PHE A 247 23.37 -12.74 -12.82
C PHE A 247 24.29 -11.53 -12.52
N ASP A 248 25.12 -11.12 -13.47
CA ASP A 248 25.92 -9.90 -13.35
C ASP A 248 25.03 -8.65 -13.25
N GLU A 249 23.99 -8.56 -14.09
CA GLU A 249 23.00 -7.47 -13.98
C GLU A 249 22.27 -7.48 -12.63
N LEU A 250 21.93 -8.67 -12.13
CA LEU A 250 21.32 -8.86 -10.82
C LEU A 250 22.24 -8.36 -9.70
N ALA A 251 23.54 -8.66 -9.78
CA ALA A 251 24.53 -8.21 -8.81
C ALA A 251 24.68 -6.68 -8.80
N ILE A 252 24.66 -6.04 -9.98
CA ILE A 252 24.67 -4.58 -10.13
C ILE A 252 23.40 -3.96 -9.52
N LYS A 253 22.23 -4.56 -9.74
CA LYS A 253 20.95 -4.07 -9.22
C LYS A 253 20.81 -4.25 -7.71
N HIS A 254 21.44 -5.27 -7.15
CA HIS A 254 21.31 -5.64 -5.74
C HIS A 254 22.66 -5.69 -5.01
N PRO A 255 23.41 -4.57 -4.96
CA PRO A 255 24.74 -4.54 -4.37
C PRO A 255 24.72 -4.87 -2.87
N ASN A 256 23.61 -4.60 -2.18
CA ASN A 256 23.46 -4.95 -0.77
C ASN A 256 23.27 -6.46 -0.53
N LEU A 257 23.07 -7.25 -1.59
CA LEU A 257 22.69 -8.67 -1.54
C LEU A 257 23.74 -9.58 -2.16
N ILE A 258 24.35 -9.10 -3.24
CA ILE A 258 25.32 -9.82 -4.06
C ILE A 258 26.49 -8.87 -4.31
N SER A 259 27.71 -9.39 -4.18
CA SER A 259 28.94 -8.59 -4.26
C SER A 259 30.08 -9.43 -4.81
N SER A 260 30.93 -8.87 -5.66
CA SER A 260 32.18 -9.53 -6.08
C SER A 260 33.22 -9.59 -4.95
N GLU A 261 33.05 -8.76 -3.92
CA GLU A 261 33.92 -8.71 -2.73
C GLU A 261 33.25 -9.31 -1.49
N PRO A 262 34.00 -9.94 -0.55
CA PRO A 262 33.50 -10.55 0.68
C PRO A 262 33.14 -9.51 1.77
N ARG A 263 32.30 -8.53 1.46
CA ARG A 263 31.99 -7.39 2.37
C ARG A 263 30.87 -7.63 3.38
N PHE A 264 30.07 -8.67 3.16
CA PHE A 264 28.89 -8.99 3.97
C PHE A 264 29.29 -9.65 5.29
N ARG A 265 28.62 -9.28 6.39
CA ARG A 265 28.96 -9.78 7.74
C ARG A 265 28.75 -11.28 7.85
N ARG A 266 27.67 -11.81 7.29
CA ARG A 266 27.42 -13.25 7.17
C ARG A 266 27.26 -13.55 5.68
N ASN A 267 28.22 -14.27 5.11
CA ASN A 267 28.27 -14.45 3.67
C ASN A 267 28.62 -15.87 3.26
N ARG A 268 28.37 -16.16 1.99
CA ARG A 268 28.87 -17.36 1.31
C ARG A 268 29.28 -16.99 -0.11
N GLN A 269 30.41 -17.52 -0.55
CA GLN A 269 30.83 -17.46 -1.95
C GLN A 269 30.08 -18.49 -2.78
N LEU A 270 29.54 -18.06 -3.91
CA LEU A 270 28.90 -18.88 -4.94
C LEU A 270 29.94 -19.45 -5.90
N GLY A 271 29.55 -20.44 -6.70
CA GLY A 271 30.42 -21.09 -7.69
C GLY A 271 31.00 -20.15 -8.75
N ASN A 272 30.33 -19.02 -9.04
CA ASN A 272 30.80 -17.99 -9.97
C ASN A 272 31.68 -16.91 -9.33
N GLY A 273 32.04 -17.05 -8.05
CA GLY A 273 32.95 -16.15 -7.34
C GLY A 273 32.28 -14.98 -6.60
N TYR A 274 31.00 -14.70 -6.83
CA TYR A 274 30.25 -13.69 -6.08
C TYR A 274 29.95 -14.16 -4.65
N TYR A 275 29.87 -13.20 -3.74
CA TYR A 275 29.46 -13.36 -2.35
C TYR A 275 28.01 -12.90 -2.18
N VAL A 276 27.25 -13.62 -1.34
CA VAL A 276 25.85 -13.29 -1.04
C VAL A 276 25.64 -13.02 0.46
N GLU A 277 24.79 -12.06 0.80
CA GLU A 277 24.42 -11.73 2.19
C GLU A 277 23.42 -12.75 2.75
N LEU A 278 23.71 -13.32 3.93
CA LEU A 278 22.95 -14.41 4.54
C LEU A 278 22.17 -14.00 5.80
N ASN A 279 22.35 -12.78 6.31
CA ASN A 279 21.63 -12.29 7.48
C ASN A 279 20.22 -11.79 7.11
N ARG A 280 19.34 -12.73 6.75
CA ARG A 280 18.01 -12.46 6.22
C ARG A 280 16.95 -13.37 6.80
N SER A 281 15.73 -12.85 6.90
CA SER A 281 14.58 -13.68 7.28
C SER A 281 14.25 -14.68 6.17
N ALA A 282 13.59 -15.79 6.53
CA ALA A 282 13.09 -16.77 5.57
C ALA A 282 12.19 -16.12 4.50
N GLU A 283 11.38 -15.15 4.93
CA GLU A 283 10.47 -14.41 4.08
C GLU A 283 11.21 -13.54 3.05
N ASP A 284 12.24 -12.80 3.50
CA ASP A 284 13.05 -11.98 2.59
C ASP A 284 13.81 -12.84 1.59
N ILE A 285 14.32 -13.99 2.03
CA ILE A 285 14.99 -14.97 1.16
C ILE A 285 14.03 -15.47 0.09
N TYR A 286 12.83 -15.93 0.50
CA TYR A 286 11.84 -16.48 -0.43
C TYR A 286 11.41 -15.44 -1.46
N ARG A 287 11.10 -14.21 -1.02
CA ARG A 287 10.74 -13.10 -1.91
C ARG A 287 11.85 -12.75 -2.88
N PHE A 288 13.09 -12.72 -2.41
CA PHE A 288 14.21 -12.40 -3.28
C PHE A 288 14.47 -13.52 -4.30
N CYS A 289 14.37 -14.80 -3.92
CA CYS A 289 14.46 -15.90 -4.89
C CYS A 289 13.38 -15.82 -5.97
N ARG A 290 12.14 -15.51 -5.57
CA ARG A 290 11.01 -15.29 -6.49
C ARG A 290 11.29 -14.14 -7.45
N TYR A 291 11.77 -13.02 -6.94
CA TYR A 291 12.20 -11.89 -7.77
C TYR A 291 13.28 -12.29 -8.78
N VAL A 292 14.26 -13.10 -8.37
CA VAL A 292 15.32 -13.56 -9.27
C VAL A 292 14.74 -14.40 -10.41
N MET A 293 13.77 -15.28 -10.14
CA MET A 293 13.10 -16.08 -11.19
C MET A 293 12.37 -15.18 -12.19
N ASP A 294 11.58 -14.24 -11.69
CA ASP A 294 10.87 -13.28 -12.54
C ASP A 294 11.85 -12.46 -13.38
N PHE A 295 12.97 -12.04 -12.77
CA PHE A 295 14.02 -11.26 -13.42
C PHE A 295 14.72 -12.03 -14.55
N VAL A 296 14.94 -13.33 -14.39
CA VAL A 296 15.53 -14.17 -15.45
C VAL A 296 14.51 -14.69 -16.47
N GLY A 297 13.21 -14.44 -16.25
CA GLY A 297 12.12 -14.82 -17.14
C GLY A 297 11.58 -16.23 -16.89
N LEU A 298 11.75 -16.76 -15.69
CA LEU A 298 11.30 -18.09 -15.28
C LEU A 298 9.96 -18.03 -14.53
N SER A 299 9.16 -19.08 -14.68
CA SER A 299 7.80 -19.18 -14.13
C SER A 299 7.75 -19.93 -12.78
N ASP A 300 6.56 -20.00 -12.18
CA ASP A 300 6.29 -20.74 -10.94
C ASP A 300 6.50 -22.25 -11.08
N GLU A 301 6.42 -22.77 -12.31
CA GLU A 301 6.69 -24.18 -12.61
C GLU A 301 8.20 -24.48 -12.60
N ASP A 302 9.02 -23.46 -12.83
CA ASP A 302 10.47 -23.57 -12.90
C ASP A 302 11.14 -23.42 -11.54
N TRP A 303 10.44 -22.87 -10.54
CA TRP A 303 10.98 -22.70 -9.20
C TRP A 303 9.93 -22.92 -8.11
N LYS A 304 10.16 -23.96 -7.29
CA LYS A 304 9.27 -24.37 -6.20
C LYS A 304 10.10 -24.77 -4.98
N VAL A 305 9.55 -24.55 -3.78
CA VAL A 305 10.13 -25.04 -2.53
C VAL A 305 9.07 -25.86 -1.80
N ASP A 306 9.40 -27.11 -1.46
CA ASP A 306 8.62 -27.93 -0.55
C ASP A 306 9.06 -27.66 0.89
N VAL A 307 8.08 -27.63 1.80
CA VAL A 307 8.23 -27.16 3.18
C VAL A 307 7.43 -28.05 4.13
N GLU A 308 8.03 -28.36 5.28
CA GLU A 308 7.38 -28.90 6.47
C GLU A 308 6.81 -27.76 7.31
#